data_AF-A0A2E6LKV6-F1
#
_entry.id   AF-A0A2E6LKV6-F1
#
_cell.length_a   1.000
_cell.length_b   1.000
_cell.length_c   1.000
_cell.angle_alpha   90.00
_cell.angle_beta   90.00
_cell.angle_gamma   90.00
#
_symmetry.space_group_name_H-M   'P 1'
#
loop_
_entity.id
_entity.type
_entity.pdbx_description
1 polymer ?
#
loop_
_entity_poly.entity_id
_entity_poly.type
_entity_poly.pdbx_seq_one_letter_code
_entity_poly.pdbx_strand_id
1 'polypeptide(L)'
;MVLTGAAPDSVARDQAGELAAGIPGVSSVDNRIAIIGESGTCQKRVDEYLEDRQVTFKSGQAELTTGSLAVLAMVASIARGCGASFEVASHTDDRGDAAVNQALSQRRAEAVVRYLVGSGVPADQLRAVGYGETQPVADNATEAGRAANRRVEFRIVAANGGATGDRGTTGEDA
;
A
#
# COMPACT_ATOMS: atom_id res chain seq x y z
N MET A 1 16.80 -30.49 -6.34
CA MET A 1 17.24 -29.54 -5.30
C MET A 1 16.05 -28.73 -4.86
N VAL A 2 15.84 -28.52 -3.56
CA VAL A 2 14.74 -27.68 -3.06
C VAL A 2 15.34 -26.37 -2.55
N LEU A 3 14.83 -25.25 -3.04
CA LEU A 3 15.18 -23.93 -2.51
C LEU A 3 14.08 -23.49 -1.54
N THR A 4 14.47 -23.18 -0.32
CA THR A 4 13.59 -22.60 0.70
C THR A 4 14.26 -21.38 1.28
N GLY A 5 13.49 -20.36 1.63
CA GLY A 5 14.02 -19.10 2.13
C GLY A 5 13.07 -17.97 1.78
N ALA A 6 13.57 -16.76 1.87
CA ALA A 6 12.78 -15.56 1.65
C ALA A 6 13.48 -14.66 0.62
N ALA A 7 12.74 -14.20 -0.40
CA ALA A 7 13.23 -13.28 -1.43
C ALA A 7 12.50 -11.94 -1.34
N PRO A 8 13.18 -10.82 -1.64
CA PRO A 8 12.55 -9.51 -1.66
C PRO A 8 11.52 -9.37 -2.79
N ASP A 9 11.67 -10.05 -3.92
CA ASP A 9 10.73 -9.99 -5.03
C ASP A 9 10.80 -11.26 -5.89
N SER A 10 9.92 -11.34 -6.89
CA SER A 10 9.91 -12.48 -7.83
C SER A 10 11.18 -12.55 -8.68
N VAL A 11 11.85 -11.43 -8.96
CA VAL A 11 13.08 -11.40 -9.78
C VAL A 11 14.23 -12.07 -9.03
N ALA A 12 14.44 -11.71 -7.76
CA ALA A 12 15.42 -12.32 -6.89
C ALA A 12 15.13 -13.81 -6.66
N ARG A 13 13.83 -14.16 -6.54
CA ARG A 13 13.38 -15.55 -6.43
C ARG A 13 13.73 -16.36 -7.69
N ASP A 14 13.44 -15.81 -8.86
CA ASP A 14 13.63 -16.49 -10.15
C ASP A 14 15.12 -16.61 -10.48
N GLN A 15 15.92 -15.57 -10.23
CA GLN A 15 17.37 -15.59 -10.39
C GLN A 15 18.04 -16.64 -9.49
N ALA A 16 17.57 -16.82 -8.25
CA ALA A 16 18.03 -17.90 -7.38
C ALA A 16 17.69 -19.29 -7.95
N GLY A 17 16.54 -19.44 -8.61
CA GLY A 17 16.15 -20.66 -9.32
C GLY A 17 17.07 -20.96 -10.50
N GLU A 18 17.37 -19.95 -11.32
CA GLU A 18 18.28 -20.09 -12.47
C GLU A 18 19.70 -20.46 -12.05
N LEU A 19 20.23 -19.79 -11.02
CA LEU A 19 21.56 -20.09 -10.48
C LEU A 19 21.64 -21.52 -9.94
N ALA A 20 20.60 -21.99 -9.25
CA ALA A 20 20.53 -23.36 -8.73
C ALA A 20 20.43 -24.40 -9.86
N ALA A 21 19.74 -24.09 -10.95
CA ALA A 21 19.63 -24.96 -12.12
C ALA A 21 20.94 -25.09 -12.89
N GLY A 22 21.83 -24.10 -12.80
CA GLY A 22 23.15 -24.11 -13.43
C GLY A 22 24.21 -24.96 -12.71
N ILE A 23 23.91 -25.52 -11.54
CA ILE A 23 24.87 -26.31 -10.76
C ILE A 23 25.04 -27.71 -11.41
N PRO A 24 26.27 -28.13 -11.79
CA PRO A 24 26.50 -29.46 -12.34
C PRO A 24 25.98 -30.58 -11.42
N GLY A 25 25.18 -31.50 -11.98
CA GLY A 25 24.57 -32.60 -11.24
C GLY A 25 23.18 -32.28 -10.66
N VAL A 26 22.67 -31.05 -10.80
CA VAL A 26 21.28 -30.71 -10.47
C VAL A 26 20.40 -30.93 -11.71
N SER A 27 19.48 -31.90 -11.63
CA SER A 27 18.54 -32.23 -12.71
C SER A 27 17.17 -31.57 -12.57
N SER A 28 16.85 -31.04 -11.40
CA SER A 28 15.59 -30.32 -11.12
C SER A 28 15.74 -29.38 -9.92
N VAL A 29 15.05 -28.24 -9.99
CA VAL A 29 14.97 -27.24 -8.92
C VAL A 29 13.50 -27.06 -8.55
N ASP A 30 13.17 -27.36 -7.30
CA ASP A 30 11.88 -27.05 -6.68
C ASP A 30 12.04 -25.74 -5.90
N ASN A 31 11.71 -24.62 -6.54
CA ASN A 31 11.90 -23.29 -5.98
C ASN A 31 10.70 -22.90 -5.10
N ARG A 32 10.84 -23.06 -3.79
CA ARG A 32 9.83 -22.75 -2.76
C ARG A 32 10.21 -21.52 -1.93
N ILE A 33 11.03 -20.63 -2.47
CA ILE A 33 11.39 -19.38 -1.81
C ILE A 33 10.13 -18.50 -1.70
N ALA A 34 9.80 -18.09 -0.47
CA ALA A 34 8.71 -17.19 -0.20
C ALA A 34 9.09 -15.76 -0.60
N ILE A 35 8.23 -15.05 -1.32
CA ILE A 35 8.43 -13.63 -1.59
C ILE A 35 7.96 -12.88 -0.33
N ILE A 36 8.88 -12.20 0.34
CA ILE A 36 8.63 -11.46 1.59
C ILE A 36 8.70 -9.94 1.40
N GLY A 37 9.17 -9.46 0.25
CA GLY A 37 9.47 -8.05 0.02
C GLY A 37 8.67 -7.34 -1.06
N GLU A 38 7.52 -7.89 -1.50
CA GLU A 38 6.63 -7.13 -2.41
C GLU A 38 6.09 -5.85 -1.76
N SER A 39 6.16 -5.70 -0.45
CA SER A 39 5.83 -4.44 0.23
C SER A 39 6.81 -3.30 -0.09
N GLY A 40 8.09 -3.59 -0.32
CA GLY A 40 9.08 -2.57 -0.70
C GLY A 40 8.90 -2.08 -2.15
N THR A 41 8.62 -3.01 -3.07
CA THR A 41 8.34 -2.68 -4.47
C THR A 41 6.94 -2.07 -4.64
N CYS A 42 5.95 -2.50 -3.88
CA CYS A 42 4.61 -1.92 -3.94
C CYS A 42 4.52 -0.53 -3.33
N GLN A 43 5.11 -0.30 -2.16
CA GLN A 43 5.17 1.04 -1.57
C GLN A 43 5.84 2.00 -2.56
N LYS A 44 7.02 1.60 -3.09
CA LYS A 44 7.75 2.38 -4.08
C LYS A 44 6.93 2.67 -5.34
N ARG A 45 6.19 1.70 -5.89
CA ARG A 45 5.34 1.92 -7.07
C ARG A 45 4.19 2.89 -6.81
N VAL A 46 3.59 2.84 -5.63
CA VAL A 46 2.54 3.80 -5.25
C VAL A 46 3.14 5.18 -5.07
N ASP A 47 4.28 5.29 -4.39
CA ASP A 47 4.99 6.55 -4.17
C ASP A 47 5.43 7.18 -5.49
N GLU A 48 6.14 6.44 -6.36
CA GLU A 48 6.56 6.88 -7.70
C GLU A 48 5.37 7.33 -8.56
N TYR A 49 4.22 6.64 -8.45
CA TYR A 49 3.02 7.04 -9.18
C TYR A 49 2.46 8.38 -8.68
N LEU A 50 2.58 8.64 -7.36
CA LEU A 50 2.06 9.81 -6.69
C LEU A 50 3.03 11.00 -6.60
N GLU A 51 4.32 10.84 -6.95
CA GLU A 51 5.33 11.91 -6.91
C GLU A 51 4.84 13.22 -7.56
N ASP A 52 4.24 13.12 -8.75
CA ASP A 52 3.71 14.27 -9.49
C ASP A 52 2.16 14.31 -9.52
N ARG A 53 1.48 13.47 -8.73
CA ARG A 53 0.02 13.32 -8.76
C ARG A 53 -0.58 13.44 -7.38
N GLN A 54 -1.54 14.35 -7.24
CA GLN A 54 -2.22 14.57 -5.98
C GLN A 54 -3.64 14.04 -6.00
N VAL A 55 -4.04 13.39 -4.91
CA VAL A 55 -5.45 13.12 -4.61
C VAL A 55 -6.03 14.39 -3.99
N THR A 56 -6.95 15.03 -4.71
CA THR A 56 -7.58 16.30 -4.37
C THR A 56 -9.10 16.16 -4.18
N PHE A 57 -9.66 17.10 -3.44
CA PHE A 57 -11.07 17.14 -3.09
C PHE A 57 -11.68 18.48 -3.51
N LYS A 58 -13.00 18.52 -3.67
CA LYS A 58 -13.71 19.80 -3.77
C LYS A 58 -13.42 20.66 -2.53
N SER A 59 -13.38 21.98 -2.72
CA SER A 59 -12.99 22.93 -1.68
C SER A 59 -13.84 22.74 -0.41
N GLY A 60 -13.16 22.60 0.74
CA GLY A 60 -13.80 22.38 2.04
C GLY A 60 -14.53 21.05 2.21
N GLN A 61 -14.45 20.13 1.25
CA GLN A 61 -15.24 18.91 1.22
C GLN A 61 -14.38 17.64 1.20
N ALA A 62 -15.04 16.51 1.38
CA ALA A 62 -14.48 15.16 1.22
C ALA A 62 -14.91 14.50 -0.11
N GLU A 63 -15.47 15.27 -1.04
CA GLU A 63 -15.81 14.78 -2.37
C GLU A 63 -14.56 14.81 -3.27
N LEU A 64 -14.20 13.67 -3.85
CA LEU A 64 -13.07 13.51 -4.75
C LEU A 64 -13.30 14.27 -6.06
N THR A 65 -12.27 14.92 -6.59
CA THR A 65 -12.33 15.54 -7.92
C THR A 65 -12.21 14.48 -9.02
N THR A 66 -12.73 14.77 -10.22
CA THR A 66 -12.62 13.86 -11.38
C THR A 66 -11.18 13.45 -11.68
N GLY A 67 -10.23 14.39 -11.58
CA GLY A 67 -8.80 14.09 -11.76
C GLY A 67 -8.28 13.09 -10.72
N SER A 68 -8.75 13.18 -9.48
CA SER A 68 -8.38 12.24 -8.41
C SER A 68 -8.95 10.84 -8.62
N LEU A 69 -10.13 10.71 -9.23
CA LEU A 69 -10.68 9.40 -9.57
C LEU A 69 -9.75 8.64 -10.54
N ALA A 70 -9.18 9.34 -11.54
CA ALA A 70 -8.23 8.73 -12.47
C ALA A 70 -6.93 8.28 -11.77
N VAL A 71 -6.40 9.11 -10.86
CA VAL A 71 -5.24 8.76 -10.03
C VAL A 71 -5.55 7.53 -9.17
N LEU A 72 -6.69 7.55 -8.48
CA LEU A 72 -7.08 6.47 -7.58
C LEU A 72 -7.39 5.16 -8.30
N ALA A 73 -7.85 5.19 -9.56
CA ALA A 73 -8.05 3.99 -10.36
C ALA A 73 -6.73 3.23 -10.58
N MET A 74 -5.65 3.96 -10.85
CA MET A 74 -4.31 3.36 -10.97
C MET A 74 -3.77 2.89 -9.63
N VAL A 75 -3.95 3.67 -8.55
CA VAL A 75 -3.59 3.23 -7.19
C VAL A 75 -4.32 1.95 -6.82
N ALA A 76 -5.62 1.83 -7.11
CA ALA A 76 -6.38 0.61 -6.89
C ALA A 76 -5.84 -0.58 -7.70
N SER A 77 -5.41 -0.34 -8.94
CA SER A 77 -4.77 -1.38 -9.76
C SER A 77 -3.45 -1.86 -9.17
N ILE A 78 -2.64 -0.96 -8.60
CA ILE A 78 -1.40 -1.31 -7.92
C ILE A 78 -1.73 -2.11 -6.65
N ALA A 79 -2.59 -1.57 -5.78
CA ALA A 79 -2.95 -2.16 -4.49
C ALA A 79 -3.51 -3.60 -4.61
N ARG A 80 -4.37 -3.87 -5.61
CA ARG A 80 -4.89 -5.23 -5.86
C ARG A 80 -3.80 -6.25 -6.19
N GLY A 81 -2.68 -5.82 -6.76
CA GLY A 81 -1.55 -6.69 -7.10
C GLY A 81 -0.52 -6.84 -5.98
N CYS A 82 -0.68 -6.15 -4.85
CA CYS A 82 0.37 -6.05 -3.83
C CYS A 82 0.27 -7.07 -2.69
N GLY A 83 -0.88 -7.72 -2.51
CA GLY A 83 -1.10 -8.63 -1.38
C GLY A 83 -0.80 -7.99 -0.01
N ALA A 84 -0.98 -6.67 0.12
CA ALA A 84 -0.58 -5.90 1.28
C ALA A 84 -1.74 -5.05 1.79
N SER A 85 -1.70 -4.74 3.09
CA SER A 85 -2.66 -3.84 3.72
C SER A 85 -2.12 -2.41 3.72
N PHE A 86 -2.95 -1.45 3.33
CA PHE A 86 -2.62 -0.04 3.20
C PHE A 86 -3.37 0.82 4.22
N GLU A 87 -2.66 1.74 4.86
CA GLU A 87 -3.21 2.93 5.47
C GLU A 87 -3.31 4.04 4.42
N VAL A 88 -4.50 4.62 4.29
CA VAL A 88 -4.73 5.87 3.59
C VAL A 88 -4.72 6.99 4.61
N ALA A 89 -3.64 7.75 4.62
CA ALA A 89 -3.42 8.86 5.54
C ALA A 89 -3.80 10.18 4.87
N SER A 90 -4.69 10.97 5.47
CA SER A 90 -5.04 12.29 4.96
C SER A 90 -4.62 13.39 5.95
N HIS A 91 -4.11 14.49 5.39
CA HIS A 91 -3.55 15.61 6.15
C HIS A 91 -4.18 16.94 5.70
N THR A 92 -4.15 17.94 6.58
CA THR A 92 -4.50 19.32 6.31
C THR A 92 -3.31 20.25 6.56
N ASP A 93 -3.44 21.51 6.17
CA ASP A 93 -2.59 22.57 6.71
C ASP A 93 -3.09 23.01 8.10
N ASP A 94 -2.42 23.99 8.70
CA ASP A 94 -2.69 24.54 10.04
C ASP A 94 -3.77 25.63 10.06
N ARG A 95 -4.51 25.81 8.95
CA ARG A 95 -5.55 26.85 8.90
C ARG A 95 -6.86 26.31 9.42
N GLY A 96 -7.47 27.08 10.32
CA GLY A 96 -8.79 26.79 10.88
C GLY A 96 -8.70 26.12 12.24
N ASP A 97 -9.77 25.44 12.62
CA ASP A 97 -9.85 24.73 13.90
C ASP A 97 -9.29 23.31 13.77
N ALA A 98 -8.42 22.92 14.72
CA ALA A 98 -7.74 21.64 14.70
C ALA A 98 -8.71 20.44 14.72
N ALA A 99 -9.83 20.53 15.46
CA ALA A 99 -10.83 19.47 15.50
C ALA A 99 -11.61 19.38 14.19
N VAL A 100 -11.89 20.51 13.54
CA VAL A 100 -12.46 20.56 12.18
C VAL A 100 -11.50 19.93 11.17
N ASN A 101 -10.21 20.26 11.25
CA ASN A 101 -9.16 19.71 10.39
C ASN A 101 -8.99 18.19 10.57
N GLN A 102 -9.03 17.72 11.81
CA GLN A 102 -9.03 16.30 12.14
C GLN A 102 -10.25 15.58 11.55
N ALA A 103 -11.45 16.11 11.75
CA ALA A 103 -12.66 15.51 11.21
C ALA A 103 -12.70 15.54 9.67
N LEU A 104 -12.20 16.62 9.06
CA LEU A 104 -12.15 16.78 7.60
C LEU A 104 -11.19 15.78 6.96
N SER A 105 -9.97 15.66 7.49
CA SER A 105 -8.99 14.69 7.00
C SER A 105 -9.50 13.25 7.15
N GLN A 106 -10.15 12.91 8.27
CA GLN A 106 -10.73 11.58 8.46
C GLN A 106 -11.77 11.26 7.38
N ARG A 107 -12.73 12.16 7.14
CA ARG A 107 -13.76 11.98 6.10
C ARG A 107 -13.15 11.84 4.70
N ARG A 108 -12.05 12.55 4.44
CA ARG A 108 -11.29 12.47 3.16
C ARG A 108 -10.60 11.12 2.99
N ALA A 109 -9.91 10.64 4.02
CA ALA A 109 -9.30 9.31 4.01
C ALA A 109 -10.36 8.22 3.78
N GLU A 110 -11.53 8.33 4.44
CA GLU A 110 -12.64 7.40 4.23
C GLU A 110 -13.23 7.48 2.82
N ALA A 111 -13.31 8.66 2.21
CA ALA A 111 -13.78 8.82 0.84
C ALA A 111 -12.85 8.11 -0.16
N VAL A 112 -11.54 8.22 0.06
CA VAL A 112 -10.54 7.50 -0.73
C VAL A 112 -10.69 5.99 -0.54
N VAL A 113 -10.78 5.49 0.70
CA VAL A 113 -10.99 4.06 0.98
C VAL A 113 -12.26 3.54 0.32
N ARG A 114 -13.39 4.26 0.43
CA ARG A 114 -14.65 3.89 -0.24
C ARG A 114 -14.48 3.74 -1.75
N TYR A 115 -13.73 4.65 -2.37
CA TYR A 115 -13.44 4.58 -3.80
C TYR A 115 -12.59 3.34 -4.16
N LEU A 116 -11.55 3.06 -3.39
CA LEU A 116 -10.68 1.89 -3.62
C LEU A 116 -11.43 0.58 -3.45
N VAL A 117 -12.29 0.47 -2.44
CA VAL A 117 -13.18 -0.68 -2.24
C VAL A 117 -14.12 -0.85 -3.43
N GLY A 118 -14.76 0.24 -3.88
CA GLY A 118 -15.58 0.23 -5.10
C GLY A 118 -14.80 -0.15 -6.38
N SER A 119 -13.47 0.05 -6.36
CA SER A 119 -12.55 -0.33 -7.44
C SER A 119 -11.95 -1.74 -7.27
N GLY A 120 -12.43 -2.52 -6.30
CA GLY A 120 -12.09 -3.92 -6.09
C GLY A 120 -10.90 -4.20 -5.17
N VAL A 121 -10.43 -3.22 -4.40
CA VAL A 121 -9.46 -3.47 -3.31
C VAL A 121 -10.22 -4.03 -2.09
N PRO A 122 -9.80 -5.16 -1.49
CA PRO A 122 -10.46 -5.71 -0.31
C PRO A 122 -10.48 -4.70 0.87
N ALA A 123 -11.64 -4.58 1.52
CA ALA A 123 -11.83 -3.58 2.59
C ALA A 123 -10.99 -3.88 3.85
N ASP A 124 -10.73 -5.15 4.14
CA ASP A 124 -9.85 -5.62 5.21
C ASP A 124 -8.37 -5.28 4.98
N GLN A 125 -7.99 -4.97 3.73
CA GLN A 125 -6.66 -4.48 3.38
C GLN A 125 -6.55 -2.95 3.46
N LEU A 126 -7.60 -2.23 3.87
CA LEU A 126 -7.61 -0.77 3.85
C LEU A 126 -7.94 -0.19 5.21
N ARG A 127 -7.15 0.80 5.63
CA ARG A 127 -7.41 1.59 6.84
C ARG A 127 -7.41 3.08 6.51
N ALA A 128 -8.49 3.79 6.83
CA ALA A 128 -8.56 5.24 6.68
C ALA A 128 -8.10 5.94 7.98
N VAL A 129 -7.14 6.85 7.89
CA VAL A 129 -6.68 7.65 9.03
C VAL A 129 -6.57 9.12 8.62
N GLY A 130 -7.35 9.98 9.30
CA GLY A 130 -7.15 11.42 9.28
C GLY A 130 -6.15 11.84 10.34
N TYR A 131 -5.14 12.61 9.95
CA TYR A 131 -4.14 13.16 10.87
C TYR A 131 -4.33 14.66 11.14
N GLY A 132 -5.28 15.31 10.45
CA GLY A 132 -5.44 16.76 10.47
C GLY A 132 -4.11 17.45 10.16
N GLU A 133 -3.78 18.44 10.97
CA GLU A 133 -2.55 19.25 10.86
C GLU A 133 -1.37 18.70 11.69
N THR A 134 -1.53 17.56 12.36
CA THR A 134 -0.58 17.08 13.38
C THR A 134 0.73 16.52 12.82
N GLN A 135 0.80 16.26 11.52
CA GLN A 135 1.99 15.72 10.85
C GLN A 135 2.35 16.54 9.59
N PRO A 136 2.88 17.77 9.76
CA PRO A 136 3.33 18.59 8.65
C PRO A 136 4.61 18.02 8.04
N VAL A 137 4.72 18.09 6.72
CA VAL A 137 5.92 17.73 5.95
C VAL A 137 6.67 18.95 5.43
N ALA A 138 6.05 20.12 5.50
CA ALA A 138 6.63 21.39 5.11
C ALA A 138 6.15 22.53 6.02
N ASP A 139 6.83 23.68 5.92
CA ASP A 139 6.56 24.84 6.75
C ASP A 139 5.20 25.50 6.43
N ASN A 140 4.30 25.52 7.41
CA ASN A 140 2.98 26.14 7.30
C ASN A 140 3.01 27.67 7.21
N ALA A 141 4.15 28.33 7.49
CA ALA A 141 4.29 29.76 7.28
C ALA A 141 4.18 30.15 5.80
N THR A 142 4.55 29.23 4.90
CA THR A 142 4.55 29.46 3.44
C THR A 142 3.32 28.86 2.77
N GLU A 143 2.83 29.48 1.68
CA GLU A 143 1.72 28.88 0.92
C GLU A 143 2.12 27.57 0.24
N ALA A 144 3.38 27.47 -0.21
CA ALA A 144 3.91 26.24 -0.77
C ALA A 144 3.94 25.10 0.25
N GLY A 145 4.39 25.38 1.49
CA GLY A 145 4.42 24.38 2.55
C GLY A 145 3.02 23.96 3.02
N ARG A 146 2.07 24.91 3.12
CA ARG A 146 0.65 24.57 3.35
C ARG A 146 0.08 23.68 2.25
N ALA A 147 0.38 23.98 0.98
CA ALA A 147 -0.04 23.15 -0.14
C ALA A 147 0.53 21.73 -0.04
N ALA A 148 1.81 21.58 0.32
CA ALA A 148 2.42 20.27 0.56
C ALA A 148 1.79 19.52 1.74
N ASN A 149 1.35 20.22 2.80
CA ASN A 149 0.71 19.60 3.95
C ASN A 149 -0.71 19.08 3.66
N ARG A 150 -1.43 19.69 2.70
CA ARG A 150 -2.75 19.23 2.23
C ARG A 150 -2.63 18.04 1.28
N ARG A 151 -2.22 16.88 1.81
CA ARG A 151 -1.89 15.67 1.04
C ARG A 151 -2.65 14.42 1.48
N VAL A 152 -2.58 13.40 0.64
CA VAL A 152 -2.99 12.02 0.95
C VAL A 152 -1.79 11.13 0.70
N GLU A 153 -1.46 10.29 1.67
CA GLU A 153 -0.41 9.29 1.59
C GLU A 153 -1.02 7.88 1.65
N PHE A 154 -0.30 6.93 1.05
CA PHE A 154 -0.62 5.51 1.11
C PHE A 154 0.57 4.81 1.74
N ARG A 155 0.36 4.13 2.87
CA ARG A 155 1.43 3.46 3.62
C ARG A 155 1.09 2.00 3.78
N ILE A 156 2.01 1.11 3.42
CA ILE A 156 1.83 -0.31 3.73
C ILE A 156 2.00 -0.53 5.23
N VAL A 157 0.99 -1.13 5.86
CA VAL A 157 0.94 -1.41 7.31
C VAL A 157 1.11 -2.88 7.65
N ALA A 158 0.92 -3.78 6.68
CA ALA A 158 1.23 -5.20 6.81
C ALA A 158 1.41 -5.84 5.42
N ALA A 159 2.42 -6.69 5.26
CA ALA A 159 2.50 -7.62 4.14
C ALA A 159 1.62 -8.83 4.49
N ASN A 160 0.61 -9.16 3.68
CA ASN A 160 -0.17 -10.38 3.92
C ASN A 160 0.60 -11.58 3.37
N GLY A 161 1.67 -11.96 4.09
CA GLY A 161 2.35 -13.23 3.86
C GLY A 161 1.40 -14.37 4.20
N GLY A 162 1.09 -15.20 3.19
CA GLY A 162 0.05 -16.21 3.24
C GLY A 162 0.03 -17.07 4.50
N ALA A 163 -1.00 -16.90 5.32
CA ALA A 163 -1.49 -17.94 6.21
C ALA A 163 -2.32 -18.93 5.38
N THR A 164 -1.64 -19.73 4.56
CA THR A 164 -2.26 -20.93 3.98
C THR A 164 -2.32 -21.96 5.10
N GLY A 165 -3.53 -22.28 5.53
CA GLY A 165 -3.81 -23.14 6.68
C GLY A 165 -2.96 -24.40 6.74
N ASP A 166 -2.37 -24.57 7.92
CA ASP A 166 -1.97 -25.85 8.50
C ASP A 166 -3.10 -26.87 8.31
N ARG A 167 -2.95 -27.76 7.32
CA ARG A 167 -3.77 -28.96 7.23
C ARG A 167 -3.27 -29.88 8.34
N GLY A 168 -3.98 -29.82 9.45
CA GLY A 168 -3.74 -30.61 10.65
C GLY A 168 -3.36 -32.05 10.33
N THR A 169 -2.20 -32.43 10.84
CA THR A 169 -1.84 -33.81 11.09
C THR A 169 -2.79 -34.35 12.15
N THR A 170 -3.71 -35.24 11.77
CA THR A 170 -4.16 -36.28 12.68
C THR A 170 -3.82 -37.60 12.02
N GLY A 171 -2.78 -38.24 12.56
CA GLY A 171 -2.65 -39.68 12.43
C GLY A 171 -3.82 -40.31 13.16
N GLU A 172 -4.40 -41.32 12.54
CA GLU A 172 -5.22 -42.29 13.24
C GLU A 172 -4.60 -43.65 12.96
N ASP A 173 -4.00 -44.18 14.02
CA ASP A 173 -3.49 -45.53 14.14
C ASP A 173 -4.65 -46.53 13.95
N ALA A 174 -4.45 -47.53 13.09
CA ALA A 174 -5.08 -48.85 13.18
C ALA A 174 -4.27 -49.89 12.39
#